data_AF-A0A662VSS4-F1
#
_entry.id   AF-A0A662VSS4-F1
#
_cell.length_a   1.000
_cell.length_b   1.000
_cell.length_c   1.000
_cell.angle_alpha   90.00
_cell.angle_beta   90.00
_cell.angle_gamma   90.00
#
_symmetry.space_group_name_H-M   'P 1'
#
loop_
_entity.id
_entity.type
_entity.pdbx_description
1 polymer ?
#
loop_
_entity_poly.entity_id
_entity_poly.type
_entity_poly.pdbx_seq_one_letter_code
_entity_poly.pdbx_strand_id
1 'polypeptide(L)' 'MEIRKIQLIGSSSYMVSLPKKWITSLDLKQGDEVIVHAEENRVVVIPKKLDKGKKSSESL' A
#
# COMPACT_ATOMS: atom_id res chain seq x y z
N MET A 1 6.96 12.36 9.60
CA MET A 1 5.50 12.28 9.40
C MET A 1 5.10 13.41 8.47
N GLU A 2 4.18 13.16 7.52
CA GLU A 2 3.68 14.19 6.60
C GLU A 2 2.16 14.07 6.50
N ILE A 3 1.47 15.20 6.31
CA ILE A 3 0.01 15.24 6.11
C ILE A 3 -0.26 15.45 4.62
N ARG A 4 -1.13 14.62 4.06
CA ARG A 4 -1.55 14.69 2.65
C ARG A 4 -3.08 14.67 2.60
N LYS A 5 -3.64 15.36 1.62
CA LYS A 5 -5.08 15.27 1.32
C LYS A 5 -5.33 14.03 0.48
N ILE A 6 -6.42 13.33 0.77
CA ILE A 6 -6.98 12.36 -0.17
C ILE A 6 -7.63 13.10 -1.33
N GLN A 7 -7.54 12.54 -2.53
CA GLN A 7 -8.07 13.12 -3.76
C GLN A 7 -9.03 12.11 -4.39
N LEU A 8 -10.21 12.55 -4.80
CA LEU A 8 -11.13 11.71 -5.57
C LEU A 8 -10.56 11.53 -6.98
N ILE A 9 -10.50 10.29 -7.46
CA ILE A 9 -10.10 9.94 -8.82
C ILE A 9 -11.16 9.01 -9.41
N GLY A 10 -11.74 9.43 -10.53
CA GLY A 10 -12.91 8.74 -11.10
C GLY A 10 -14.15 8.92 -10.21
N SER A 11 -15.06 7.95 -10.25
CA SER A 11 -16.32 7.99 -9.49
C SER A 11 -16.31 7.20 -8.19
N SER A 12 -15.41 6.23 -8.03
CA SER A 12 -15.45 5.24 -6.95
C SER A 12 -14.13 5.05 -6.20
N SER A 13 -13.12 5.87 -6.46
CA SER A 13 -11.77 5.66 -5.91
C SER A 13 -11.16 6.96 -5.40
N TYR A 14 -10.35 6.83 -4.35
CA TYR A 14 -9.52 7.92 -3.83
C TYR A 14 -8.04 7.58 -3.98
N MET A 15 -7.20 8.61 -4.07
CA MET A 15 -5.75 8.50 -4.09
C MET A 15 -5.13 9.40 -3.03
N VAL A 16 -3.99 8.97 -2.50
CA VAL A 16 -3.08 9.78 -1.71
C VAL A 16 -1.69 9.74 -2.33
N SER A 17 -1.00 10.87 -2.36
CA SER A 17 0.39 10.92 -2.83
C SER A 17 1.33 10.42 -1.75
N LEU A 18 2.21 9.49 -2.11
CA LEU A 18 3.28 9.01 -1.23
C LEU A 18 4.55 9.87 -1.43
N PRO A 19 5.20 10.32 -0.35
CA PRO A 19 6.49 11.01 -0.44
C PRO A 19 7.52 10.19 -1.20
N LYS A 20 8.25 10.82 -2.13
CA LYS A 20 9.30 10.17 -2.94
C LYS A 20 10.34 9.44 -2.08
N LYS A 21 10.68 9.99 -0.92
CA LYS A 21 11.63 9.38 0.03
C LYS A 21 11.16 8.00 0.52
N TRP A 22 9.85 7.79 0.73
CA TRP A 22 9.31 6.49 1.16
C TRP A 22 9.38 5.46 0.05
N ILE A 23 9.06 5.89 -1.17
CA ILE A 23 9.17 5.07 -2.37
C ILE A 23 10.62 4.59 -2.54
N THR A 24 11.58 5.51 -2.49
CA THR A 24 13.01 5.17 -2.60
C THR A 24 13.51 4.31 -1.43
N SER A 25 13.11 4.59 -0.18
CA SER A 25 13.58 3.81 0.98
C SER A 25 13.05 2.38 1.01
N LEU A 26 11.91 2.12 0.37
CA LEU A 26 11.32 0.79 0.24
C LEU A 26 11.68 0.12 -1.11
N ASP A 27 12.62 0.70 -1.85
CA ASP A 27 13.04 0.28 -3.19
C ASP A 27 11.86 0.14 -4.18
N LEU A 28 10.78 0.90 -3.97
CA LEU A 28 9.58 0.84 -4.80
C LEU A 28 9.75 1.66 -6.08
N LYS A 29 9.06 1.25 -7.14
CA LYS A 29 8.99 1.98 -8.40
C LYS A 29 7.55 2.06 -8.92
N GLN A 30 7.34 2.93 -9.90
CA GLN A 30 6.08 3.00 -10.62
C GLN A 30 5.74 1.62 -11.22
N GLY A 31 4.50 1.19 -11.03
CA GLY A 31 4.02 -0.12 -11.47
C GLY A 31 4.18 -1.24 -10.44
N ASP A 32 4.91 -1.02 -9.33
CA ASP A 32 4.93 -2.00 -8.24
C ASP A 32 3.53 -2.11 -7.61
N GLU A 33 3.07 -3.35 -7.40
CA GLU A 33 1.77 -3.64 -6.79
C GLU A 33 1.82 -3.43 -5.27
N VAL A 34 0.69 -3.00 -4.72
CA VAL A 34 0.46 -2.88 -3.27
C VAL A 34 -0.84 -3.60 -2.88
N ILE A 35 -0.83 -4.18 -1.69
CA ILE A 35 -2.02 -4.69 -1.00
C ILE A 35 -2.59 -3.54 -0.18
N VAL A 36 -3.89 -3.29 -0.31
CA VAL A 36 -4.60 -2.24 0.44
C VAL A 36 -5.77 -2.87 1.17
N HIS A 37 -5.86 -2.62 2.48
CA HIS A 37 -7.02 -3.02 3.29
C HIS A 37 -7.29 -2.00 4.40
N ALA A 38 -8.52 -2.02 4.91
CA ALA A 38 -8.94 -1.20 6.03
C ALA A 38 -8.83 -2.01 7.33
N GLU A 39 -8.30 -1.38 8.37
CA GLU A 39 -8.47 -1.77 9.78
C GLU A 39 -9.40 -0.73 10.45
N GLU A 40 -9.79 -0.95 11.71
CA GLU A 40 -10.79 -0.13 12.42
C GLU A 40 -10.58 1.40 12.29
N ASN A 41 -9.33 1.87 12.37
CA ASN A 41 -9.01 3.31 12.41
C ASN A 41 -7.92 3.73 11.42
N ARG A 42 -7.57 2.88 10.46
CA ARG A 42 -6.49 3.16 9.50
C ARG A 42 -6.62 2.35 8.21
N VAL A 43 -6.03 2.90 7.15
CA VAL A 43 -5.78 2.17 5.90
C VAL A 43 -4.35 1.67 5.92
N VAL A 44 -4.17 0.39 5.64
CA VAL A 44 -2.86 -0.25 5.57
C VAL A 44 -2.51 -0.47 4.10
N VAL A 45 -1.30 -0.05 3.72
CA VAL A 45 -0.75 -0.24 2.37
C VAL A 45 0.55 -1.01 2.51
N ILE A 46 0.60 -2.21 1.92
CA ILE A 46 1.76 -3.11 2.00
C ILE A 46 2.27 -3.36 0.59
N PRO A 47 3.55 -3.07 0.28
CA PRO A 47 4.10 -3.47 -1.00
C PRO A 47 4.04 -4.99 -1.18
N LYS A 48 3.43 -5.46 -2.28
CA LYS A 48 3.20 -6.90 -2.52
C LYS A 48 4.51 -7.70 -2.54
N LYS A 49 5.60 -7.09 -3.01
CA LYS A 49 6.93 -7.72 -3.01
C LYS A 49 7.53 -7.92 -1.60
N LEU A 50 7.04 -7.18 -0.61
CA LEU A 50 7.43 -7.29 0.79
C LEU A 50 6.46 -8.16 1.59
N ASP A 51 5.33 -8.55 0.99
CA ASP A 51 4.43 -9.53 1.55
C ASP A 51 5.13 -10.91 1.49
N LYS A 52 5.88 -11.21 2.54
CA LYS A 52 6.35 -12.57 2.82
C LYS A 52 5.14 -13.38 3.25
N GLY A 53 4.23 -13.65 2.32
CA GLY A 53 3.08 -14.50 2.58
C GLY A 53 3.54 -15.74 3.34
N LYS A 54 2.81 -16.09 4.41
CA LYS A 54 3.00 -17.36 5.09
C LYS A 54 2.88 -18.49 4.05
N LYS A 55 4.00 -18.94 3.49
CA LYS A 55 4.10 -20.27 2.87
C LYS A 55 4.23 -21.28 4.02
N SER A 56 3.11 -21.61 4.64
CA SER A 56 2.84 -22.72 5.59
C SER A 56 1.53 -22.32 6.30
N SER A 57 0.44 -23.07 6.30
CA SER A 57 0.19 -24.50 6.18
C SER A 57 -1.28 -24.65 5.78
N GLU A 58 -1.56 -25.22 4.61
CA GLU A 58 -2.78 -26.02 4.41
C GLU A 58 -2.53 -27.00 3.26
N SER A 59 -1.77 -28.03 3.62
CA SER A 59 -1.84 -29.33 2.97
C SER A 59 -2.09 -30.31 4.11
N LEU A 60 -3.36 -30.53 4.42
CA LEU A 60 -3.89 -31.74 5.04
C LEU A 60 -5.19 -32.06 4.31
#